data_AF-A0A7J5B9B8-F1
#
_entry.id   AF-A0A7J5B9B8-F1
#
_cell.length_a   1.000
_cell.length_b   1.000
_cell.length_c   1.000
_cell.angle_alpha   90.00
_cell.angle_beta   90.00
_cell.angle_gamma   90.00
#
_symmetry.space_group_name_H-M   'P 1'
#
loop_
_entity.id
_entity.type
_entity.pdbx_description
1 polymer ?
#
loop_
_entity_poly.entity_id
_entity_poly.type
_entity_poly.pdbx_seq_one_letter_code
_entity_poly.pdbx_strand_id
1 'polypeptide(L)'
;MSSQPPADEQPEAAAGTPVVEPTPVPDLLRNAGLVFVGGGLGALTRAGLIELFPANASSWTVLAINLVGSFIFAWLATALLARHRRILLFFGTGFLGGFTTYSTLALDLASRVIAADYLGLALLAVFSLAGGVALARLGWLLGRMRQDSQSHGNDSSGPGDIDLPPTVPGGTAVAP
;
A
#
# COMPACT_ATOMS: atom_id res chain seq x y z
N MET A 1 28.12 -57.77 -4.23
CA MET A 1 28.51 -56.35 -4.14
C MET A 1 27.55 -55.57 -5.03
N SER A 2 26.43 -55.14 -4.45
CA SER A 2 25.39 -54.39 -5.16
C SER A 2 25.71 -52.90 -5.05
N SER A 3 26.14 -52.30 -6.16
CA SER A 3 26.40 -50.86 -6.25
C SER A 3 25.08 -50.11 -6.35
N GLN A 4 24.69 -49.45 -5.27
CA GLN A 4 23.58 -48.51 -5.19
C GLN A 4 24.01 -47.19 -5.86
N PRO A 5 23.22 -46.60 -6.79
CA PRO A 5 23.57 -45.34 -7.42
C PRO A 5 23.38 -44.15 -6.44
N PRO A 6 24.08 -43.01 -6.67
CA PRO A 6 24.10 -41.87 -5.75
C PRO A 6 22.72 -41.20 -5.63
N ALA A 7 22.34 -40.84 -4.41
CA ALA A 7 21.03 -40.29 -4.06
C ALA A 7 20.90 -38.77 -4.27
N ASP A 8 21.55 -38.20 -5.30
CA ASP A 8 21.60 -36.73 -5.49
C ASP A 8 20.99 -36.25 -6.83
N GLU A 9 20.34 -37.12 -7.61
CA GLU A 9 19.54 -36.71 -8.77
C GLU A 9 18.04 -36.69 -8.40
N GLN A 10 17.65 -35.83 -7.46
CA GLN A 10 16.27 -35.36 -7.44
C GLN A 10 16.10 -34.46 -8.67
N PRO A 11 15.17 -34.77 -9.61
CA PRO A 11 14.85 -33.85 -10.68
C PRO A 11 14.46 -32.54 -10.03
N GLU A 12 15.23 -31.49 -10.31
CA GLU A 12 14.90 -30.11 -10.03
C GLU A 12 13.48 -29.91 -10.57
N ALA A 13 12.49 -30.07 -9.69
CA ALA A 13 11.09 -29.97 -10.02
C ALA A 13 10.95 -28.56 -10.56
N ALA A 14 10.85 -28.47 -11.89
CA ALA A 14 10.68 -27.24 -12.62
C ALA A 14 9.62 -26.45 -11.88
N ALA A 15 10.06 -25.46 -11.11
CA ALA A 15 9.21 -24.49 -10.49
C ALA A 15 8.63 -23.73 -11.67
N GLY A 16 7.50 -24.23 -12.18
CA GLY A 16 6.79 -23.65 -13.30
C GLY A 16 6.70 -22.18 -12.99
N THR A 17 7.30 -21.36 -13.86
CA THR A 17 7.17 -19.91 -13.76
C THR A 17 5.68 -19.65 -13.64
N PRO A 18 5.20 -19.02 -12.56
CA PRO A 18 3.78 -18.85 -12.35
C PRO A 18 3.23 -18.16 -13.59
N VAL A 19 2.40 -18.89 -14.35
CA VAL A 19 1.78 -18.36 -15.56
C VAL A 19 0.81 -17.30 -15.08
N VAL A 20 1.26 -16.04 -15.11
CA VAL A 20 0.40 -14.90 -14.81
C VAL A 20 -0.58 -14.79 -15.96
N GLU A 21 -1.78 -15.35 -15.80
CA GLU A 21 -2.81 -15.26 -16.82
C GLU A 21 -3.15 -13.79 -17.11
N PRO A 22 -3.23 -13.39 -18.40
CA PRO A 22 -3.56 -12.03 -18.76
C PRO A 22 -4.96 -11.66 -18.25
N THR A 23 -5.07 -10.54 -17.53
CA THR A 23 -6.38 -10.06 -17.06
C THR A 23 -7.32 -9.80 -18.23
N PRO A 24 -8.62 -10.15 -18.14
CA PRO A 24 -9.58 -9.87 -19.19
C PRO A 24 -9.60 -8.37 -19.58
N VAL A 25 -9.59 -8.08 -20.89
CA VAL A 25 -9.55 -6.70 -21.42
C VAL A 25 -10.60 -5.72 -20.86
N PRO A 26 -11.86 -6.12 -20.55
CA PRO A 26 -12.85 -5.21 -19.96
C PRO A 26 -12.47 -4.74 -18.55
N ASP A 27 -11.78 -5.60 -17.79
CA ASP A 27 -11.31 -5.27 -16.45
C ASP A 27 -10.10 -4.33 -16.50
N LEU A 28 -9.24 -4.48 -17.51
CA LEU A 28 -8.14 -3.56 -17.76
C LEU A 28 -8.64 -2.16 -18.09
N LEU A 29 -9.57 -2.02 -19.04
CA LEU A 29 -10.14 -0.73 -19.44
C LEU A 29 -10.82 -0.03 -18.27
N ARG A 30 -11.59 -0.78 -17.46
CA ARG A 30 -12.24 -0.23 -16.26
C ARG A 30 -11.22 0.24 -15.22
N ASN A 31 -10.18 -0.55 -14.97
CA ASN A 31 -9.12 -0.19 -14.03
C ASN A 31 -8.32 1.03 -14.52
N ALA A 32 -8.00 1.09 -15.81
CA ALA A 32 -7.35 2.23 -16.43
C ALA A 32 -8.22 3.49 -16.33
N GLY A 33 -9.53 3.37 -16.55
CA GLY A 33 -10.48 4.47 -16.36
C GLY A 33 -10.46 5.03 -14.93
N LEU A 34 -10.42 4.18 -13.91
CA LEU A 34 -10.30 4.62 -12.51
C LEU A 34 -8.99 5.39 -12.26
N VAL A 35 -7.87 4.88 -12.76
CA VAL A 35 -6.57 5.55 -12.63
C VAL A 35 -6.56 6.88 -13.36
N PHE A 36 -7.12 6.93 -14.58
CA PHE A 36 -7.20 8.14 -15.40
C PHE A 36 -8.00 9.24 -14.71
N VAL A 37 -9.22 8.93 -14.24
CA VAL A 37 -10.07 9.91 -13.55
C VAL A 37 -9.43 10.36 -12.25
N GLY A 38 -8.91 9.42 -11.45
CA GLY A 38 -8.19 9.74 -10.22
C GLY A 38 -7.00 10.67 -10.50
N GLY A 39 -6.16 10.31 -11.47
CA GLY A 39 -4.97 11.07 -11.87
C GLY A 39 -5.29 12.48 -12.36
N GLY A 40 -6.34 12.63 -13.17
CA GLY A 40 -6.83 13.94 -13.60
C GLY A 40 -7.24 14.82 -12.43
N LEU A 41 -8.05 14.28 -11.50
CA LEU A 41 -8.47 15.00 -10.30
C LEU A 41 -7.30 15.37 -9.39
N GLY A 42 -6.33 14.45 -9.22
CA GLY A 42 -5.12 14.70 -8.45
C GLY A 42 -4.28 15.84 -9.05
N ALA A 43 -4.09 15.81 -10.37
CA ALA A 43 -3.35 16.85 -11.10
C ALA A 43 -4.04 18.22 -11.01
N LEU A 44 -5.37 18.27 -11.15
CA LEU A 44 -6.14 19.50 -10.98
C LEU A 44 -6.07 20.04 -9.55
N THR A 45 -6.14 19.16 -8.55
CA THR A 45 -6.00 19.55 -7.14
C THR A 45 -4.61 20.14 -6.88
N ARG A 46 -3.55 19.50 -7.38
CA ARG A 46 -2.19 20.03 -7.30
C ARG A 46 -2.09 21.39 -7.98
N ALA A 47 -2.64 21.54 -9.18
CA ALA A 47 -2.62 22.81 -9.92
C ALA A 47 -3.32 23.92 -9.12
N GLY A 48 -4.52 23.65 -8.59
CA GLY A 48 -5.25 24.62 -7.77
C GLY A 48 -4.53 24.99 -6.47
N LEU A 49 -3.83 24.04 -5.82
CA LEU A 49 -3.02 24.35 -4.63
C LEU A 49 -1.81 25.21 -4.95
N ILE A 50 -1.15 24.95 -6.08
CA ILE A 50 -0.02 25.78 -6.55
C ILE A 50 -0.50 27.20 -6.86
N GLU A 51 -1.68 27.34 -7.45
CA GLU A 51 -2.28 28.65 -7.76
C GLU A 51 -2.74 29.41 -6.50
N LEU A 52 -3.31 28.72 -5.52
CA LEU A 52 -3.84 29.33 -4.29
C LEU A 52 -2.75 29.79 -3.31
N PHE A 53 -1.58 29.16 -3.33
CA PHE A 53 -0.45 29.51 -2.47
C PHE A 53 0.77 30.01 -3.27
N PRO A 54 0.72 31.21 -3.88
CA PRO A 54 1.72 31.69 -4.85
C PRO A 54 2.95 32.40 -4.27
N ALA A 55 3.16 32.49 -2.95
CA ALA A 55 4.24 33.31 -2.39
C ALA A 55 5.64 32.69 -2.63
N ASN A 56 6.46 33.28 -3.51
CA ASN A 56 7.91 33.03 -3.73
C ASN A 56 8.41 31.57 -3.82
N ALA A 57 7.56 30.55 -3.83
CA ALA A 57 7.97 29.16 -3.73
C ALA A 57 6.88 28.20 -4.21
N SER A 58 6.85 27.99 -5.53
CA SER A 58 6.33 26.73 -6.07
C SER A 58 6.97 25.54 -5.33
N SER A 59 8.23 25.67 -4.91
CA SER A 59 9.03 24.67 -4.21
C SER A 59 8.45 24.20 -2.87
N TRP A 60 8.02 25.13 -1.99
CA TRP A 60 7.50 24.77 -0.66
C TRP A 60 6.10 24.17 -0.75
N THR A 61 5.26 24.69 -1.65
CA THR A 61 3.94 24.12 -1.94
C THR A 61 4.09 22.71 -2.52
N VAL A 62 4.98 22.51 -3.50
CA VAL A 62 5.28 21.20 -4.08
C VAL A 62 5.86 20.23 -3.04
N LEU A 63 6.75 20.71 -2.16
CA LEU A 63 7.26 19.91 -1.05
C LEU A 63 6.10 19.44 -0.16
N ALA A 64 5.24 20.35 0.30
CA ALA A 64 4.09 20.01 1.15
C ALA A 64 3.16 19.00 0.47
N ILE A 65 2.86 19.18 -0.81
CA ILE A 65 2.08 18.25 -1.63
C ILE A 65 2.70 16.85 -1.65
N ASN A 66 4.01 16.75 -1.91
CA ASN A 66 4.72 15.47 -1.95
C ASN A 66 4.80 14.80 -0.58
N LEU A 67 4.97 15.57 0.49
CA LEU A 67 5.01 15.10 1.87
C LEU A 67 3.65 14.54 2.32
N VAL A 68 2.58 15.31 2.10
CA VAL A 68 1.20 14.87 2.38
C VAL A 68 0.85 13.65 1.53
N GLY A 69 1.21 13.65 0.24
CA GLY A 69 0.98 12.52 -0.65
C GLY A 69 1.68 11.24 -0.19
N SER A 70 2.94 11.35 0.27
CA SER A 70 3.72 10.22 0.79
C SER A 70 3.11 9.62 2.07
N PHE A 71 2.63 10.48 2.99
CA PHE A 71 1.88 10.05 4.17
C PHE A 71 0.61 9.28 3.78
N ILE A 72 -0.23 9.90 2.94
CA ILE A 72 -1.53 9.32 2.58
C ILE A 72 -1.33 8.03 1.79
N PHE A 73 -0.36 7.98 0.87
CA PHE A 73 -0.09 6.78 0.07
C PHE A 73 0.33 5.61 0.96
N ALA A 74 1.30 5.82 1.86
CA ALA A 74 1.74 4.77 2.77
C ALA A 74 0.62 4.32 3.71
N TRP A 75 -0.17 5.26 4.25
CA TRP A 75 -1.32 4.93 5.08
C TRP A 75 -2.38 4.12 4.31
N LEU A 76 -2.74 4.57 3.10
CA LEU A 76 -3.73 3.94 2.24
C LEU A 76 -3.28 2.55 1.80
N ALA A 77 -2.04 2.44 1.32
CA ALA A 77 -1.45 1.19 0.87
C ALA A 77 -1.44 0.18 2.02
N THR A 78 -1.01 0.57 3.22
CA THR A 78 -1.05 -0.34 4.37
C THR A 78 -2.48 -0.67 4.76
N ALA A 79 -3.34 0.32 5.02
CA ALA A 79 -4.66 0.06 5.59
C ALA A 79 -5.60 -0.75 4.67
N LEU A 80 -5.41 -0.72 3.33
CA LEU A 80 -6.35 -1.30 2.37
C LEU A 80 -5.81 -2.48 1.53
N LEU A 81 -4.53 -2.86 1.68
CA LEU A 81 -3.84 -3.76 0.74
C LEU A 81 -4.55 -5.09 0.46
N ALA A 82 -5.31 -5.62 1.42
CA ALA A 82 -5.95 -6.92 1.31
C ALA A 82 -7.43 -6.89 0.83
N ARG A 83 -8.12 -5.74 0.88
CA ARG A 83 -9.60 -5.71 0.72
C ARG A 83 -10.13 -4.85 -0.42
N HIS A 84 -9.40 -3.83 -0.89
CA HIS A 84 -10.00 -2.81 -1.77
C HIS A 84 -9.09 -2.35 -2.92
N ARG A 85 -8.78 -3.28 -3.84
CA ARG A 85 -7.93 -3.02 -5.02
C ARG A 85 -8.37 -1.83 -5.88
N ARG A 86 -9.68 -1.63 -6.08
CA ARG A 86 -10.21 -0.49 -6.88
C ARG A 86 -9.98 0.86 -6.20
N ILE A 87 -10.07 0.92 -4.88
CA ILE A 87 -9.79 2.13 -4.10
C ILE A 87 -8.30 2.48 -4.21
N LEU A 88 -7.41 1.48 -4.13
CA LEU A 88 -5.97 1.66 -4.33
C LEU A 88 -5.61 2.13 -5.75
N LEU A 89 -6.30 1.62 -6.78
CA LEU A 89 -6.11 2.08 -8.15
C LEU A 89 -6.56 3.54 -8.31
N PHE A 90 -7.74 3.90 -7.82
CA PHE A 90 -8.25 5.27 -7.94
C PHE A 90 -7.47 6.27 -7.10
N PHE A 91 -7.33 6.04 -5.79
CA PHE A 91 -6.72 6.99 -4.87
C PHE A 91 -5.20 6.88 -4.81
N GLY A 92 -4.65 5.66 -4.81
CA GLY A 92 -3.22 5.43 -4.72
C GLY A 92 -2.51 5.72 -6.04
N THR A 93 -2.78 4.91 -7.06
CA THR A 93 -2.12 5.07 -8.37
C THR A 93 -2.63 6.28 -9.14
N GLY A 94 -3.94 6.52 -9.15
CA GLY A 94 -4.55 7.66 -9.83
C GLY A 94 -4.30 8.97 -9.09
N PHE A 95 -5.14 9.28 -8.10
CA PHE A 95 -5.18 10.59 -7.44
C PHE A 95 -3.85 10.99 -6.81
N LEU A 96 -3.26 10.17 -5.93
CA LEU A 96 -1.96 10.46 -5.31
C LEU A 96 -0.83 10.52 -6.37
N GLY A 97 -0.91 9.73 -7.44
CA GLY A 97 0.02 9.78 -8.57
C GLY A 97 -0.03 11.09 -9.35
N GLY A 98 -1.22 11.66 -9.57
CA GLY A 98 -1.38 12.97 -10.20
C GLY A 98 -1.18 14.17 -9.25
N PHE A 99 -1.49 13.97 -7.98
CA PHE A 99 -1.37 14.95 -6.91
C PHE A 99 0.09 15.23 -6.55
N THR A 100 0.94 14.20 -6.46
CA THR A 100 2.37 14.37 -6.21
C THR A 100 3.14 14.64 -7.51
N THR A 101 4.34 15.22 -7.42
CA THR A 101 5.16 15.51 -8.60
C THR A 101 6.66 15.50 -8.30
N TYR A 102 7.38 14.61 -8.98
CA TYR A 102 8.85 14.61 -8.97
C TYR A 102 9.43 15.61 -10.00
N SER A 103 8.80 15.74 -11.18
CA SER A 103 9.29 16.62 -12.25
C SER A 103 9.40 18.08 -11.82
N THR A 104 8.40 18.58 -11.08
CA THR A 104 8.40 19.96 -10.60
C THR A 104 9.47 20.18 -9.53
N LEU A 105 9.65 19.21 -8.63
CA LEU A 105 10.71 19.23 -7.61
C LEU A 105 12.11 19.19 -8.27
N ALA A 106 12.31 18.31 -9.25
CA ALA A 106 13.58 18.17 -9.96
C ALA A 106 13.94 19.44 -10.74
N LEU A 107 12.96 20.09 -11.38
CA LEU A 107 13.15 21.38 -12.03
C LEU A 107 13.58 22.46 -11.02
N ASP A 108 12.95 22.49 -9.84
CA ASP A 108 13.31 23.45 -8.80
C ASP A 108 14.74 23.22 -8.28
N LEU A 109 15.11 21.96 -8.00
CA LEU A 109 16.47 21.60 -7.63
C LEU A 109 17.47 22.02 -8.73
N ALA A 110 17.18 21.72 -10.00
CA ALA A 110 18.04 22.11 -11.12
C ALA A 110 18.20 23.64 -11.23
N SER A 111 17.12 24.40 -11.02
CA SER A 111 17.16 25.87 -11.03
C SER A 111 18.06 26.43 -9.94
N ARG A 112 18.09 25.82 -8.75
CA ARG A 112 18.95 26.21 -7.64
C ARG A 112 20.43 25.91 -7.89
N VAL A 113 20.73 24.82 -8.60
CA VAL A 113 22.10 24.54 -9.08
C VAL A 113 22.58 25.66 -10.00
N ILE A 114 21.77 26.06 -10.98
CA ILE A 114 22.10 27.12 -11.95
C ILE A 114 22.27 28.48 -11.23
N ALA A 115 21.44 28.77 -10.24
CA ALA A 115 21.51 29.98 -9.45
C ALA A 115 22.63 29.99 -8.38
N ALA A 116 23.41 28.90 -8.27
CA ALA A 116 24.39 28.68 -7.20
C ALA A 116 23.81 28.78 -5.77
N ASP A 117 22.50 28.55 -5.60
CA ASP A 117 21.82 28.48 -4.31
C ASP A 117 21.96 27.06 -3.71
N TYR A 118 23.19 26.72 -3.31
CA TYR A 118 23.49 25.40 -2.75
C TYR A 118 22.81 25.16 -1.40
N LEU A 119 22.58 26.21 -0.62
CA LEU A 119 21.89 26.08 0.66
C LEU A 119 20.41 25.72 0.44
N GLY A 120 19.70 26.46 -0.41
CA GLY A 120 18.32 26.15 -0.74
C GLY A 120 18.16 24.79 -1.44
N LEU A 121 19.12 24.42 -2.31
CA LEU A 121 19.19 23.09 -2.92
C LEU A 121 19.26 21.98 -1.86
N ALA A 122 20.23 22.09 -0.93
CA ALA A 122 20.45 21.10 0.10
C ALA A 122 19.23 20.97 1.02
N LEU A 123 18.67 22.10 1.47
CA LEU A 123 17.48 22.12 2.30
C LEU A 123 16.29 21.44 1.61
N LEU A 124 16.00 21.81 0.36
CA LEU A 124 14.87 21.25 -0.37
C LEU A 124 15.03 19.74 -0.61
N ALA A 125 16.23 19.30 -0.99
CA ALA A 125 16.53 17.89 -1.21
C ALA A 125 16.39 17.06 0.08
N VAL A 126 16.96 17.55 1.19
CA VAL A 126 16.89 16.88 2.49
C VAL A 126 15.45 16.83 3.00
N PHE A 127 14.72 17.94 2.99
CA PHE A 127 13.34 17.94 3.47
C PHE A 127 12.43 17.07 2.59
N SER A 128 12.63 17.06 1.27
CA SER A 128 11.84 16.20 0.40
C SER A 128 12.12 14.73 0.65
N LEU A 129 13.38 14.32 0.76
CA LEU A 129 13.73 12.91 0.94
C LEU A 129 13.46 12.44 2.36
N ALA A 130 14.06 13.10 3.36
CA ALA A 130 13.94 12.70 4.76
C ALA A 130 12.50 12.90 5.27
N GLY A 131 11.88 14.03 4.93
CA GLY A 131 10.48 14.29 5.28
C GLY A 131 9.53 13.30 4.62
N GLY A 132 9.75 12.98 3.33
CA GLY A 132 8.93 12.02 2.60
C GLY A 132 8.99 10.63 3.22
N VAL A 133 10.20 10.15 3.53
CA VAL A 133 10.42 8.86 4.20
C VAL A 133 9.83 8.86 5.61
N ALA A 134 10.02 9.93 6.39
CA ALA A 134 9.49 10.03 7.75
C ALA A 134 7.96 9.99 7.77
N LEU A 135 7.31 10.73 6.86
CA LEU A 135 5.85 10.74 6.76
C LEU A 135 5.29 9.45 6.17
N ALA A 136 5.97 8.82 5.21
CA ALA A 136 5.60 7.49 4.74
C ALA A 136 5.68 6.46 5.87
N ARG A 137 6.74 6.49 6.69
CA ARG A 137 6.88 5.66 7.91
C ARG A 137 5.71 5.89 8.87
N LEU A 138 5.35 7.14 9.12
CA LEU A 138 4.23 7.47 10.00
C LEU A 138 2.89 6.96 9.43
N GLY A 139 2.65 7.16 8.14
CA GLY A 139 1.45 6.66 7.45
C GLY A 139 1.35 5.14 7.54
N TRP A 140 2.45 4.43 7.30
CA TRP A 140 2.54 2.98 7.45
C TRP A 140 2.24 2.53 8.89
N LEU A 141 2.85 3.16 9.90
CA LEU A 141 2.64 2.84 11.32
C LEU A 141 1.16 2.99 11.71
N LEU A 142 0.50 4.05 11.25
CA LEU A 142 -0.93 4.30 11.51
C LEU A 142 -1.84 3.35 10.70
N GLY A 143 -1.41 2.94 9.51
CA GLY A 143 -2.14 1.96 8.70
C GLY A 143 -2.18 0.58 9.36
N ARG A 144 -1.06 0.15 9.95
CA ARG A 144 -0.92 -1.08 10.74
C ARG A 144 -1.93 -1.18 11.88
N MET A 145 -2.07 -0.12 12.69
CA MET A 145 -2.98 -0.11 13.85
C MET A 145 -4.45 -0.38 13.44
N ARG A 146 -4.85 0.03 12.22
CA ARG A 146 -6.18 -0.21 11.68
C ARG A 146 -6.40 -1.64 11.20
N GLN A 147 -5.35 -2.38 10.87
CA GLN A 147 -5.44 -3.80 10.53
C GLN A 147 -5.58 -4.66 11.80
N ASP A 148 -4.78 -4.37 12.83
CA ASP A 148 -4.79 -5.11 14.11
C ASP A 148 -6.14 -5.04 14.82
N SER A 149 -6.86 -3.93 14.67
CA SER A 149 -8.22 -3.76 15.23
C SER A 149 -9.28 -4.57 14.49
N GLN A 150 -9.06 -4.88 13.20
CA GLN A 150 -10.00 -5.65 12.38
C GLN A 150 -9.83 -7.17 12.55
N SER A 151 -8.64 -7.63 12.96
CA SER A 151 -8.42 -9.06 13.26
C SER A 151 -9.09 -9.47 14.57
N HIS A 152 -9.05 -8.64 15.62
CA HIS A 152 -9.65 -8.96 16.93
C HIS A 152 -11.19 -8.87 16.96
N GLY A 153 -11.81 -8.07 16.08
CA GLY A 153 -13.28 -7.97 16.01
C GLY A 153 -13.96 -9.17 15.34
N ASN A 154 -13.24 -9.90 14.48
CA ASN A 154 -13.79 -10.98 13.67
C ASN A 154 -13.88 -12.33 14.42
N ASP A 155 -13.21 -12.46 15.57
CA ASP A 155 -13.23 -13.68 16.40
C ASP A 155 -14.37 -13.69 17.44
N SER A 156 -15.12 -12.59 17.58
CA SER A 156 -16.22 -12.46 18.55
C SER A 156 -17.61 -12.86 18.00
N SER A 157 -17.68 -13.37 16.77
CA SER A 157 -18.92 -13.77 16.09
C SER A 157 -18.85 -15.23 15.62
N GLY A 158 -18.76 -16.17 16.56
CA GLY A 158 -18.96 -17.61 16.38
C GLY A 158 -19.63 -18.20 17.62
N PRO A 159 -20.61 -19.11 17.48
CA PRO A 159 -21.86 -19.08 18.23
C PRO A 159 -21.75 -19.62 19.66
N GLY A 160 -22.47 -18.99 20.58
CA GLY A 160 -22.95 -19.70 21.75
C GLY A 160 -23.91 -20.79 21.29
N ASP A 161 -23.50 -22.05 21.45
CA ASP A 161 -24.36 -23.19 21.77
C ASP A 161 -23.49 -24.34 22.29
N ILE A 162 -23.35 -24.35 23.61
CA ILE A 162 -23.35 -25.48 24.54
C ILE A 162 -23.55 -26.87 23.90
N ASP A 163 -22.54 -27.74 24.04
CA ASP A 163 -22.75 -29.19 24.13
C ASP A 163 -22.06 -29.70 25.41
N LEU A 164 -22.80 -29.65 26.52
CA LEU A 164 -22.46 -30.38 27.75
C LEU A 164 -22.93 -31.83 27.60
N PRO A 165 -22.19 -32.81 28.14
CA PRO A 165 -22.39 -34.23 27.85
C PRO A 165 -23.73 -34.77 28.41
N PRO A 166 -24.43 -35.66 27.69
CA PRO A 166 -25.51 -36.40 28.31
C PRO A 166 -24.94 -37.37 29.35
N THR A 167 -25.20 -37.06 30.62
CA THR A 167 -25.03 -37.95 31.77
C THR A 167 -25.94 -39.17 31.59
N VAL A 168 -25.35 -40.36 31.46
CA VAL A 168 -26.10 -41.63 31.41
C VAL A 168 -26.63 -41.96 32.82
N PRO A 169 -27.94 -42.12 33.03
CA PRO A 169 -28.49 -42.54 34.33
C PRO A 169 -28.19 -44.02 34.56
N GLY A 170 -27.73 -44.35 35.77
CA GLY A 170 -27.54 -45.72 36.21
C GLY A 170 -28.85 -46.52 36.28
N GLY A 171 -28.74 -47.84 36.11
CA GLY A 171 -29.86 -48.76 36.31
C GLY A 171 -29.58 -50.21 35.89
N THR A 172 -28.92 -50.95 36.79
CA THR A 172 -29.19 -52.36 37.19
C THR A 172 -29.64 -53.41 36.17
N ALA A 173 -28.90 -54.53 36.08
CA ALA A 173 -29.38 -55.89 36.46
C ALA A 173 -28.39 -56.98 35.98
N VAL A 174 -27.73 -57.71 36.89
CA VAL A 174 -28.06 -59.08 37.36
C VAL A 174 -27.22 -60.15 36.65
N ALA A 175 -26.33 -60.78 37.42
CA ALA A 175 -25.68 -62.08 37.17
C ALA A 175 -26.70 -63.22 37.42
N PRO A 176 -26.50 -64.48 37.00
CA PRO A 176 -25.30 -65.30 37.26
C PRO A 176 -24.59 -65.85 36.02
#